data_AF-A0A0C2GXY6-F1
#
_entry.id   AF-A0A0C2GXY6-F1
#
_cell.length_a   1.000
_cell.length_b   1.000
_cell.length_c   1.000
_cell.angle_alpha   90.00
_cell.angle_beta   90.00
_cell.angle_gamma   90.00
#
_symmetry.space_group_name_H-M   'P 1'
#
loop_
_entity.id
_entity.type
_entity.pdbx_description
1 polymer ?
#
loop_
_entity_poly.entity_id
_entity_poly.type
_entity_poly.pdbx_seq_one_letter_code
_entity_poly.pdbx_strand_id
1 'polypeptide(L)'
;MVICFIFLALYTYLFQLLDKAVCGPAFEKNYAETASLVGRRAAKRLRKMEREKTKGRDWFDLPASELTEEAKADLELLQMRSAIDPLAFYRRNDRAVLPKYFQVGRVVDAPEDYYSSRMTKKERKKTMLDELLYDQQFTQSRREK
;
A
#
# COMPACT_ATOMS: atom_id res chain seq x y z
N MET A 1 -4.28 72.06 7.20
CA MET A 1 -3.60 71.05 8.05
C MET A 1 -4.56 70.18 8.86
N VAL A 2 -5.65 70.72 9.42
CA VAL A 2 -6.60 69.96 10.26
C VAL A 2 -7.29 68.79 9.54
N ILE A 3 -7.65 68.95 8.26
CA ILE A 3 -8.28 67.88 7.44
C ILE A 3 -7.35 66.67 7.27
N CYS A 4 -6.03 66.92 7.13
CA CYS A 4 -5.04 65.86 6.98
C CYS A 4 -4.89 65.05 8.28
N PHE A 5 -4.91 65.71 9.45
CA PHE A 5 -4.88 65.04 10.75
C PHE A 5 -6.14 64.21 11.02
N ILE A 6 -7.32 64.72 10.64
CA ILE A 6 -8.57 63.97 10.78
C ILE A 6 -8.56 62.76 9.85
N PHE A 7 -8.08 62.89 8.61
CA PHE A 7 -7.98 61.78 7.65
C PHE A 7 -6.99 60.72 8.13
N LEU A 8 -5.84 61.13 8.66
CA LEU A 8 -4.84 60.22 9.21
C LEU A 8 -5.36 59.50 10.47
N ALA A 9 -6.09 60.20 11.34
CA ALA A 9 -6.74 59.62 12.52
C ALA A 9 -7.88 58.64 12.15
N LEU A 10 -8.65 58.94 11.11
CA LEU A 10 -9.68 58.04 10.58
C LEU A 10 -9.04 56.78 9.96
N TYR A 11 -7.93 56.93 9.25
CA TYR A 11 -7.22 55.82 8.62
C TYR A 11 -6.56 54.90 9.66
N THR A 12 -5.96 55.47 10.71
CA THR A 12 -5.38 54.67 11.81
C THR A 12 -6.46 53.97 12.64
N TYR A 13 -7.61 54.61 12.85
CA TYR A 13 -8.76 53.99 13.52
C TYR A 13 -9.36 52.83 12.70
N LEU A 14 -9.47 53.01 11.38
CA LEU A 14 -9.94 51.97 10.46
C LEU A 14 -9.01 50.74 10.49
N PHE A 15 -7.69 50.96 10.49
CA PHE A 15 -6.70 49.90 10.55
C PHE A 15 -6.78 49.10 11.87
N GLN A 16 -6.95 49.78 13.01
CA GLN A 16 -7.17 49.13 14.31
C GLN A 16 -8.48 48.31 14.37
N LEU A 17 -9.49 48.70 13.60
CA LEU A 17 -10.76 47.98 13.50
C LEU A 17 -10.63 46.72 12.65
N LEU A 18 -9.84 46.78 11.57
CA LEU A 18 -9.53 45.63 10.71
C LEU A 18 -8.71 44.55 11.45
N ASP A 19 -7.72 44.95 12.24
CA ASP A 19 -6.88 44.02 13.02
C ASP A 19 -7.66 43.25 14.09
N LYS A 20 -8.78 43.83 14.58
CA LYS A 20 -9.68 43.19 15.55
C LYS A 20 -10.78 42.35 14.88
N ALA A 21 -10.90 42.39 13.56
CA ALA A 21 -11.91 41.64 12.84
C ALA A 21 -11.60 40.14 12.81
N VAL A 22 -12.66 39.32 12.81
CA VAL A 22 -12.57 37.85 12.83
C VAL A 22 -11.86 37.29 11.59
N CYS A 23 -11.84 38.04 10.48
CA CYS A 23 -11.30 37.65 9.17
C CYS A 23 -9.85 38.13 8.91
N GLY A 24 -8.98 38.16 9.91
CA GLY A 24 -7.57 38.54 9.72
C GLY A 24 -6.69 37.44 9.08
N PRO A 25 -5.38 37.68 8.86
CA PRO A 25 -4.46 36.70 8.27
C PRO A 25 -4.36 35.38 9.05
N ALA A 26 -4.64 35.44 10.35
CA ALA A 26 -4.73 34.26 11.21
C ALA A 26 -5.97 33.40 10.89
N PHE A 27 -7.09 34.02 10.48
CA PHE A 27 -8.29 33.31 10.03
C PHE A 27 -8.01 32.56 8.72
N GLU A 28 -7.36 33.21 7.76
CA GLU A 28 -7.02 32.55 6.49
C GLU A 28 -6.12 31.33 6.71
N LYS A 29 -5.08 31.42 7.56
CA LYS A 29 -4.21 30.28 7.87
C LYS A 29 -4.97 29.12 8.52
N ASN A 30 -5.82 29.41 9.50
CA ASN A 30 -6.56 28.37 10.24
C ASN A 30 -7.66 27.72 9.41
N TYR A 31 -8.35 28.48 8.54
CA TYR A 31 -9.50 27.97 7.78
C TYR A 31 -9.12 27.46 6.38
N ALA A 32 -8.08 28.00 5.73
CA ALA A 32 -7.63 27.52 4.41
C ALA A 32 -7.14 26.08 4.44
N GLU A 33 -6.53 25.63 5.54
CA GLU A 33 -6.11 24.23 5.71
C GLU A 33 -7.33 23.28 5.87
N THR A 34 -8.42 23.77 6.48
CA THR A 34 -9.64 22.97 6.72
C THR A 34 -10.59 22.95 5.53
N ALA A 35 -10.59 23.98 4.69
CA ALA A 35 -11.47 24.10 3.54
C ALA A 35 -10.93 23.29 2.36
N SER A 36 -11.35 22.03 2.22
CA SER A 36 -11.09 21.29 0.98
C SER A 36 -11.83 21.98 -0.17
N LEU A 37 -11.13 22.77 -1.00
CA LEU A 37 -11.66 23.39 -2.22
C LEU A 37 -11.91 22.36 -3.35
N VAL A 38 -12.29 21.14 -2.97
CA VAL A 38 -12.46 20.02 -3.88
C VAL A 38 -13.95 19.88 -4.18
N GLY A 39 -14.32 20.02 -5.44
CA GLY A 39 -15.70 19.78 -5.86
C GLY A 39 -16.18 18.37 -5.46
N ARG A 40 -17.47 18.21 -5.14
CA ARG A 40 -18.06 16.94 -4.64
C ARG A 40 -17.66 15.72 -5.49
N ARG A 41 -17.58 15.88 -6.82
CA ARG A 41 -17.15 14.82 -7.75
C ARG A 41 -15.69 14.43 -7.57
N ALA A 42 -14.80 15.42 -7.46
CA ALA A 42 -13.37 15.18 -7.25
C ALA A 42 -13.12 14.52 -5.88
N ALA A 43 -13.84 14.93 -4.83
CA ALA A 43 -13.77 14.28 -3.51
C ALA A 43 -14.24 12.82 -3.57
N LYS A 44 -15.32 12.52 -4.32
CA LYS A 44 -15.79 11.14 -4.53
C LYS A 44 -14.76 10.28 -5.27
N ARG A 45 -14.07 10.83 -6.28
CA ARG A 45 -12.98 10.12 -6.98
C ARG A 45 -11.80 9.85 -6.04
N LEU A 46 -11.38 10.83 -5.24
CA LEU A 46 -10.28 10.67 -4.29
C LEU A 46 -10.57 9.54 -3.29
N ARG A 47 -11.76 9.55 -2.67
CA ARG A 47 -12.23 8.47 -1.79
C ARG A 47 -12.32 7.11 -2.49
N LYS A 48 -12.60 7.09 -3.80
CA LYS A 48 -12.58 5.84 -4.57
C LYS A 48 -11.14 5.33 -4.73
N MET A 49 -10.20 6.21 -5.08
CA MET A 49 -8.78 5.86 -5.21
C MET A 49 -8.20 5.37 -3.87
N GLU A 50 -8.53 6.05 -2.76
CA GLU A 50 -8.14 5.61 -1.41
C GLU A 50 -8.67 4.21 -1.10
N ARG A 51 -9.95 3.94 -1.41
CA ARG A 51 -10.53 2.60 -1.24
C ARG A 51 -9.97 1.56 -2.20
N GLU A 52 -9.49 1.95 -3.38
CA GLU A 52 -8.89 1.00 -4.32
C GLU A 52 -7.48 0.58 -3.91
N LYS A 53 -6.81 1.35 -3.03
CA LYS A 53 -5.48 1.02 -2.48
C LYS A 53 -5.52 -0.13 -1.49
N THR A 54 -6.60 -0.30 -0.74
CA THR A 54 -6.75 -1.38 0.23
C THR A 54 -7.92 -2.28 -0.14
N LYS A 55 -7.92 -3.54 0.31
CA LYS A 55 -9.05 -4.44 0.10
C LYS A 55 -10.24 -4.13 1.02
N GLY A 56 -10.07 -3.19 1.95
CA GLY A 56 -11.06 -2.71 2.90
C GLY A 56 -10.93 -3.32 4.29
N ARG A 57 -11.80 -2.85 5.21
CA ARG A 57 -11.74 -3.18 6.64
C ARG A 57 -12.02 -4.65 6.95
N ASP A 58 -12.90 -5.28 6.18
CA ASP A 58 -13.25 -6.70 6.32
C ASP A 58 -12.04 -7.62 6.07
N TRP A 59 -11.03 -7.12 5.37
CA TRP A 59 -9.78 -7.83 5.07
C TRP A 59 -8.57 -7.08 5.60
N PHE A 60 -8.68 -6.57 6.83
CA PHE A 60 -7.61 -5.91 7.60
C PHE A 60 -6.80 -4.88 6.78
N ASP A 61 -7.47 -4.16 5.89
CA ASP A 61 -6.87 -3.14 5.03
C ASP A 61 -5.64 -3.63 4.23
N LEU A 62 -5.70 -4.88 3.75
CA LEU A 62 -4.63 -5.46 2.92
C LEU A 62 -4.28 -4.54 1.75
N PRO A 63 -3.01 -4.09 1.63
CA PRO A 63 -2.61 -3.16 0.59
C PRO A 63 -2.57 -3.82 -0.79
N ALA A 64 -2.78 -3.02 -1.83
CA ALA A 64 -2.46 -3.39 -3.21
C ALA A 64 -0.95 -3.26 -3.41
N SER A 65 -0.23 -4.38 -3.35
CA SER A 65 1.19 -4.45 -3.67
C SER A 65 1.45 -4.26 -5.16
N GLU A 66 2.59 -3.66 -5.49
CA GLU A 66 3.05 -3.53 -6.87
C GLU A 66 3.47 -4.91 -7.43
N LEU A 67 3.11 -5.18 -8.68
CA LEU A 67 3.53 -6.38 -9.39
C LEU A 67 4.96 -6.19 -9.90
N THR A 68 5.94 -6.47 -9.05
CA THR A 68 7.33 -6.63 -9.47
C THR A 68 7.48 -7.89 -10.33
N GLU A 69 8.51 -7.96 -11.16
CA GLU A 69 8.77 -9.12 -12.01
C GLU A 69 9.00 -10.40 -11.18
N GLU A 70 9.71 -10.29 -10.07
CA GLU A 70 9.92 -11.38 -9.10
C GLU A 70 8.60 -11.87 -8.51
N ALA A 71 7.75 -10.94 -8.04
CA ALA A 71 6.45 -11.29 -7.46
C ALA A 71 5.51 -11.91 -8.50
N LYS A 72 5.59 -11.46 -9.75
CA LYS A 72 4.82 -12.03 -10.86
C LYS A 72 5.25 -13.49 -11.11
N ALA A 73 6.55 -13.76 -11.15
CA ALA A 73 7.06 -15.12 -11.34
C ALA A 73 6.64 -16.07 -10.20
N ASP A 74 6.69 -15.59 -8.95
CA ASP A 74 6.21 -16.35 -7.78
C ASP A 74 4.69 -16.64 -7.87
N LEU A 75 3.89 -15.67 -8.32
CA LEU A 75 2.44 -15.87 -8.49
C LEU A 75 2.12 -16.82 -9.64
N GLU A 76 2.87 -16.77 -10.74
CA GLU A 76 2.75 -17.73 -11.85
C GLU A 76 3.15 -19.14 -11.41
N LEU A 77 4.20 -19.27 -10.60
CA LEU A 77 4.60 -20.53 -10.00
C LEU A 77 3.47 -21.14 -9.16
N LEU A 78 2.80 -20.32 -8.33
CA LEU A 78 1.64 -20.76 -7.55
C LEU A 78 0.47 -21.18 -8.45
N GLN A 79 0.28 -20.53 -9.60
CA GLN A 79 -0.73 -20.94 -10.56
C GLN A 79 -0.43 -22.32 -11.15
N MET A 80 0.84 -22.59 -11.44
CA MET A 80 1.34 -23.83 -12.04
C MET A 80 1.71 -24.92 -11.01
N ARG A 81 1.32 -24.79 -9.74
CA ARG A 81 1.70 -25.72 -8.67
C ARG A 81 1.42 -27.20 -8.97
N SER A 82 0.40 -27.49 -9.78
CA SER A 82 0.05 -28.85 -10.19
C SER A 82 1.08 -29.51 -11.10
N ALA A 83 1.95 -28.73 -11.74
CA ALA A 83 3.00 -29.23 -12.63
C ALA A 83 4.36 -29.36 -11.92
N ILE A 84 4.49 -28.89 -10.68
CA ILE A 84 5.75 -28.92 -9.92
C ILE A 84 6.03 -30.34 -9.44
N ASP A 85 5.08 -30.93 -8.70
CA ASP A 85 5.22 -32.27 -8.13
C ASP A 85 4.22 -33.23 -8.79
N PRO A 86 4.68 -34.33 -9.42
CA PRO A 86 3.78 -35.34 -10.00
C PRO A 86 2.94 -36.10 -8.97
N LEU A 87 3.34 -36.13 -7.69
CA LEU A 87 2.64 -36.87 -6.64
C LEU A 87 1.54 -36.04 -5.97
N ALA A 88 1.74 -34.72 -5.88
CA ALA A 88 0.81 -33.82 -5.22
C ALA A 88 -0.26 -33.28 -6.19
N PHE A 89 -1.47 -33.83 -6.10
CA PHE A 89 -2.62 -33.33 -6.85
C PHE A 89 -3.34 -32.21 -6.10
N TYR A 90 -3.19 -30.97 -6.59
CA TYR A 90 -3.89 -29.81 -6.06
C TYR A 90 -5.25 -29.58 -6.75
N ARG A 91 -6.17 -28.92 -6.04
CA ARG A 91 -7.38 -28.38 -6.65
C ARG A 91 -7.00 -27.35 -7.72
N ARG A 92 -7.65 -27.48 -8.89
CA ARG A 92 -7.49 -26.57 -10.04
C ARG A 92 -7.83 -25.14 -9.66
N ASN A 93 -7.08 -24.18 -10.21
CA ASN A 93 -7.33 -22.75 -9.99
C ASN A 93 -8.55 -22.28 -10.79
N ASP A 94 -9.42 -21.49 -10.14
CA ASP A 94 -10.66 -20.99 -10.75
C ASP A 94 -10.42 -19.78 -11.67
N ARG A 95 -9.30 -19.06 -11.50
CA ARG A 95 -8.99 -17.81 -12.20
C ARG A 95 -7.59 -17.87 -12.83
N ALA A 96 -7.51 -17.47 -14.09
CA ALA A 96 -6.23 -17.29 -14.80
C ALA A 96 -5.56 -15.95 -14.47
N VAL A 97 -6.32 -14.95 -14.00
CA VAL A 97 -5.81 -13.60 -13.72
C VAL A 97 -5.11 -13.55 -12.36
N LEU A 98 -3.95 -12.88 -12.32
CA LEU A 98 -3.19 -12.64 -11.10
C LEU A 98 -3.99 -11.80 -10.09
N PRO A 99 -3.90 -12.09 -8.78
CA PRO A 99 -4.59 -11.33 -7.76
C PRO A 99 -4.04 -9.89 -7.66
N LYS A 100 -4.93 -8.90 -7.53
CA LYS A 100 -4.56 -7.48 -7.34
C LYS A 100 -4.02 -7.17 -5.94
N TYR A 101 -4.59 -7.80 -4.92
CA TYR A 101 -4.22 -7.58 -3.52
C TYR A 101 -3.53 -8.84 -3.01
N PHE A 102 -2.25 -8.73 -2.66
CA PHE A 102 -1.47 -9.84 -2.11
C PHE A 102 -0.43 -9.32 -1.13
N GLN A 103 0.10 -10.21 -0.31
CA GLN A 103 1.22 -9.93 0.57
C GLN A 103 2.11 -11.16 0.61
N VAL A 104 3.42 -10.95 0.51
CA VAL A 104 4.41 -12.03 0.63
C VAL A 104 4.87 -12.07 2.08
N GLY A 105 4.60 -13.19 2.73
CA GLY A 105 5.04 -13.48 4.09
C GLY A 105 6.07 -14.59 4.14
N ARG A 106 6.71 -14.77 5.30
CA ARG A 106 7.60 -15.90 5.57
C ARG A 106 7.07 -16.68 6.76
N VAL A 107 7.21 -18.00 6.71
CA VAL A 107 6.87 -18.86 7.84
C VAL A 107 7.89 -18.64 8.96
N VAL A 108 7.39 -18.46 10.18
CA VAL A 108 8.22 -18.38 11.39
C VAL A 108 8.18 -19.76 12.04
N ASP A 109 9.35 -20.35 12.22
CA ASP A 109 9.47 -21.70 12.79
C ASP A 109 8.98 -21.73 14.25
N ALA A 110 8.26 -22.79 14.60
CA ALA A 110 7.89 -23.05 15.99
C ALA A 110 9.13 -23.50 16.80
N PRO A 111 9.21 -23.17 18.09
CA PRO A 111 10.32 -23.61 18.94
C PRO A 111 10.30 -25.11 19.27
N GLU A 112 9.16 -25.79 19.05
CA GLU A 112 8.94 -27.18 19.43
C GLU A 112 9.57 -28.19 18.47
N ASP A 113 9.60 -27.88 17.17
CA ASP A 113 10.18 -28.76 16.15
C ASP A 113 11.47 -28.15 15.58
N TYR A 114 12.60 -28.61 16.10
CA TYR A 114 13.91 -28.13 15.69
C TYR A 114 14.49 -28.88 14.49
N TYR A 115 14.20 -30.17 14.35
CA TYR A 115 14.96 -31.06 13.47
C TYR A 115 14.26 -31.39 12.15
N SER A 116 12.92 -31.42 12.09
CA SER A 116 12.23 -31.81 10.85
C SER A 116 11.78 -30.64 10.00
N SER A 117 11.03 -29.69 10.55
CA SER A 117 10.40 -28.63 9.74
C SER A 117 11.28 -27.41 9.51
N ARG A 118 12.38 -27.26 10.27
CA ARG A 118 13.20 -26.06 10.25
C ARG A 118 14.22 -26.05 9.12
N MET A 119 14.14 -25.02 8.28
CA MET A 119 15.13 -24.77 7.22
C MET A 119 16.40 -24.12 7.76
N THR A 120 17.57 -24.55 7.28
CA THR A 120 18.85 -23.91 7.62
C THR A 120 18.97 -22.53 6.97
N LYS A 121 19.90 -21.70 7.46
CA LYS A 121 20.13 -20.36 6.89
C LYS A 121 20.52 -20.38 5.41
N LYS A 122 21.13 -21.47 4.92
CA LYS A 122 21.58 -21.59 3.53
C LYS A 122 20.43 -21.89 2.59
N GLU A 123 19.45 -22.65 3.05
CA GLU A 123 18.31 -23.06 2.24
C GLU A 123 17.26 -21.96 2.16
N ARG A 124 17.12 -21.10 3.19
CA ARG A 124 16.23 -19.94 3.16
C ARG A 124 16.65 -18.95 2.08
N LYS A 125 15.80 -18.72 1.07
CA LYS A 125 16.05 -17.71 0.02
C LYS A 125 15.11 -16.52 0.16
N LYS A 126 15.14 -15.63 -0.82
CA LYS A 126 14.32 -14.41 -0.85
C LYS A 126 12.93 -14.66 -1.43
N THR A 127 12.86 -15.43 -2.51
CA THR A 127 11.65 -15.75 -3.28
C THR A 127 11.37 -17.26 -3.25
N MET A 128 10.13 -17.65 -3.50
CA MET A 128 9.74 -19.07 -3.53
C MET A 128 10.35 -19.80 -4.73
N LEU A 129 10.43 -19.10 -5.87
CA LEU A 129 11.07 -19.62 -7.07
C LEU A 129 12.55 -19.94 -6.84
N ASP A 130 13.30 -19.07 -6.14
CA ASP A 130 14.72 -19.31 -5.86
C ASP A 130 14.93 -20.51 -4.95
N GLU A 131 14.03 -20.76 -3.99
CA GLU A 131 14.07 -21.96 -3.14
C GLU A 131 13.88 -23.22 -3.98
N LEU A 132 12.92 -23.19 -4.91
CA LEU A 132 12.65 -24.33 -5.81
C LEU A 132 13.83 -24.61 -6.76
N LEU A 133 14.47 -23.57 -7.30
CA LEU A 133 15.64 -23.74 -8.17
C LEU A 133 16.88 -24.22 -7.41
N TYR A 134 16.97 -23.90 -6.12
CA TYR A 134 18.07 -24.36 -5.28
C TYR A 134 17.99 -25.85 -4.94
N ASP A 135 16.78 -26.43 -4.94
CA ASP A 135 16.57 -27.85 -4.68
C ASP A 135 17.11 -28.72 -5.83
N GLN A 136 18.18 -29.46 -5.53
CA GLN A 136 18.84 -30.33 -6.49
C GLN A 136 17.94 -31.49 -6.93
N GLN A 137 17.12 -32.03 -6.03
CA GLN A 137 16.24 -33.17 -6.34
C GLN A 137 15.20 -32.75 -7.38
N PHE A 138 14.59 -31.58 -7.17
CA PHE A 138 13.67 -31.00 -8.14
C PHE A 138 14.33 -30.81 -9.52
N THR A 139 15.54 -30.24 -9.57
CA THR A 139 16.22 -30.03 -10.85
C THR A 139 16.57 -31.33 -11.58
N GLN A 140 16.95 -32.38 -10.84
CA GLN A 140 17.22 -33.70 -11.42
C GLN A 140 15.94 -34.33 -11.99
N SER A 141 14.85 -34.32 -11.22
CA SER A 141 13.56 -34.87 -11.65
C SER A 141 13.00 -34.23 -12.93
N ARG A 142 13.36 -32.97 -13.19
CA ARG A 142 12.96 -32.24 -14.40
C ARG A 142 13.86 -32.52 -15.60
N ARG A 143 15.13 -32.90 -15.37
CA ARG A 143 16.06 -33.29 -16.44
C ARG A 143 15.82 -34.70 -16.94
N GLU A 144 15.34 -35.58 -16.07
CA GLU A 144 15.06 -36.98 -16.39
C GLU A 144 13.76 -37.17 -17.17
N LYS A 145 12.87 -36.17 -17.16
CA LYS A 145 11.63 -36.14 -17.95
C LYS A 145 11.85 -35.49 -19.31
#